data_AF-A0A9E2P9J5-F1
#
_entry.id   AF-A0A9E2P9J5-F1
#
_cell.length_a   1.000
_cell.length_b   1.000
_cell.length_c   1.000
_cell.angle_alpha   90.00
_cell.angle_beta   90.00
_cell.angle_gamma   90.00
#
_symmetry.space_group_name_H-M   'P 1'
#
loop_
_entity.id
_entity.type
_entity.pdbx_description
1 polymer ?
#
loop_
_entity_poly.entity_id
_entity_poly.type
_entity_poly.pdbx_seq_one_letter_code
_entity_poly.pdbx_strand_id
1 'polypeptide(L)' 'LIKTLFRMLFEKYISDIEKENRKSVIFNSFLEDMSKEYINNQKNEEIVRDFIAGMTDQYFLRQCPENMRPVPEIR' A
#
# COMPACT_ATOMS: atom_id res chain seq x y z
N LEU A 1 -7.39 -13.64 -8.35
CA LEU A 1 -7.71 -12.85 -7.14
C LEU A 1 -6.51 -12.04 -6.64
N ILE A 2 -5.42 -12.68 -6.20
CA ILE A 2 -4.29 -11.98 -5.57
C ILE A 2 -3.68 -10.86 -6.42
N LYS A 3 -3.44 -11.11 -7.73
CA LYS A 3 -2.94 -10.08 -8.67
C LYS A 3 -3.86 -8.85 -8.74
N THR A 4 -5.18 -9.05 -8.64
CA THR A 4 -6.17 -7.97 -8.65
C THR A 4 -6.07 -7.13 -7.37
N LEU A 5 -5.87 -7.77 -6.21
CA LEU A 5 -5.71 -7.06 -4.94
C LEU A 5 -4.43 -6.20 -4.95
N PHE A 6 -3.33 -6.75 -5.46
CA PHE A 6 -2.08 -5.99 -5.62
C PHE A 6 -2.26 -4.79 -6.53
N ARG A 7 -2.86 -4.99 -7.72
CA ARG A 7 -3.12 -3.90 -8.66
C ARG A 7 -4.00 -2.80 -8.05
N MET A 8 -5.09 -3.18 -7.39
CA MET A 8 -6.01 -2.24 -6.76
C MET A 8 -5.33 -1.43 -5.65
N LEU A 9 -4.55 -2.07 -4.78
CA LEU A 9 -3.82 -1.34 -3.73
C LEU A 9 -2.72 -0.45 -4.32
N PHE A 10 -2.03 -0.91 -5.35
CA PHE A 10 -1.02 -0.11 -6.05
C PHE A 10 -1.65 1.17 -6.64
N GLU A 11 -2.73 1.03 -7.42
CA GLU A 11 -3.45 2.16 -8.02
C GLU A 11 -4.02 3.11 -6.95
N LYS A 12 -4.57 2.56 -5.85
CA LYS A 12 -5.07 3.35 -4.72
C LYS A 12 -3.96 4.21 -4.10
N TYR A 13 -2.82 3.61 -3.76
CA TYR A 13 -1.77 4.34 -3.06
C TYR A 13 -1.04 5.33 -3.96
N ILE A 14 -0.92 5.06 -5.26
CA ILE A 14 -0.47 6.07 -6.22
C ILE A 14 -1.40 7.28 -6.18
N SER A 15 -2.71 7.05 -6.29
CA SER A 15 -3.68 8.16 -6.26
C SER A 15 -3.66 8.92 -4.92
N ASP A 16 -3.46 8.22 -3.80
CA ASP A 16 -3.33 8.84 -2.49
C ASP A 16 -2.09 9.74 -2.40
N ILE A 17 -0.95 9.32 -2.97
CA ILE A 17 0.25 10.15 -3.03
C ILE A 17 0.02 11.39 -3.90
N GLU A 18 -0.50 11.19 -5.12
CA GLU A 18 -0.75 12.28 -6.09
C GLU A 18 -1.74 13.32 -5.59
N LYS A 19 -2.76 12.89 -4.83
CA LYS A 19 -3.77 13.79 -4.23
C LYS A 19 -3.37 14.30 -2.85
N GLU A 20 -2.18 13.96 -2.38
CA GLU A 20 -1.70 14.26 -1.02
C GLU A 20 -2.71 13.87 0.07
N ASN A 21 -3.34 12.71 -0.06
CA ASN A 21 -4.30 12.21 0.91
C ASN A 21 -3.58 11.73 2.20
N ARG A 22 -3.21 12.66 3.07
CA ARG A 22 -2.47 12.39 4.34
C ARG A 22 -3.24 11.48 5.32
N LYS A 23 -4.52 11.21 5.09
CA LYS A 23 -5.28 10.21 5.85
C LYS A 23 -4.94 8.77 5.44
N SER A 24 -4.32 8.58 4.28
CA SER A 24 -3.91 7.25 3.81
C SER A 24 -2.77 6.68 4.64
N VAL A 25 -2.82 5.37 4.90
CA VAL A 25 -1.84 4.67 5.75
C VAL A 25 -0.42 4.72 5.19
N ILE A 26 -0.25 4.92 3.88
CA ILE A 26 1.08 5.06 3.27
C ILE A 26 1.82 6.29 3.80
N PHE A 27 1.11 7.34 4.22
CA PHE A 27 1.74 8.51 4.84
C PHE A 27 2.15 8.24 6.28
N ASN A 28 1.24 7.73 7.09
CA ASN A 28 1.40 7.65 8.56
C ASN A 28 2.10 6.37 9.05
N SER A 29 2.37 5.41 8.16
CA SER A 29 2.96 4.11 8.53
C SER A 29 4.13 3.72 7.63
N PHE A 30 4.54 4.61 6.73
CA PHE A 30 5.68 4.38 5.85
C PHE A 30 6.43 5.68 5.58
N LEU A 31 5.78 6.67 4.95
CA LEU A 31 6.48 7.90 4.55
C LEU A 31 6.92 8.79 5.73
N GLU A 32 6.19 8.79 6.85
CA GLU A 32 6.56 9.53 8.05
C GLU A 32 7.90 9.08 8.63
N ASP A 33 8.22 7.79 8.50
CA ASP A 33 9.48 7.20 8.96
C ASP A 33 10.62 7.31 7.92
N MET A 34 10.32 7.78 6.71
CA MET A 34 11.29 7.89 5.63
C MET A 34 11.99 9.26 5.61
N SER A 35 13.26 9.25 5.21
CA SER A 35 14.01 10.50 5.05
C SER A 35 13.44 11.33 3.90
N LYS A 36 13.55 12.65 4.01
CA LYS A 36 13.18 13.57 2.91
C LYS A 36 13.97 13.29 1.62
N GLU A 37 15.20 12.82 1.76
CA GLU A 37 16.05 12.45 0.62
C GLU A 37 15.48 11.24 -0.13
N TYR A 38 15.03 10.21 0.58
CA TYR A 38 14.34 9.05 -0.01
C TYR A 38 13.12 9.52 -0.81
N ILE A 39 12.23 10.28 -0.17
CA ILE A 39 10.97 10.74 -0.76
C ILE A 39 11.19 11.61 -2.00
N ASN A 40 12.17 12.51 -1.99
CA ASN A 40 12.41 13.44 -3.10
C ASN A 40 13.12 12.80 -4.30
N ASN A 41 13.82 11.68 -4.11
CA ASN A 41 14.63 11.04 -5.14
C ASN A 41 13.96 9.83 -5.79
N GLN A 42 12.78 9.43 -5.34
CA GLN A 42 12.07 8.26 -5.84
C GLN A 42 10.76 8.62 -6.51
N LYS A 43 10.37 7.77 -7.46
CA LYS A 43 9.06 7.88 -8.09
C LYS A 43 7.98 7.34 -7.15
N ASN A 44 6.77 7.87 -7.28
CA ASN A 44 5.62 7.41 -6.51
C ASN A 44 5.40 5.89 -6.67
N GLU A 45 5.63 5.35 -7.86
CA GLU A 45 5.56 3.91 -8.17
C GLU A 45 6.56 3.08 -7.38
N GLU A 46 7.77 3.60 -7.16
CA GLU A 46 8.82 2.92 -6.40
C GLU A 46 8.48 2.94 -4.91
N ILE A 47 8.01 4.08 -4.40
CA ILE A 47 7.52 4.24 -3.03
C ILE A 47 6.37 3.25 -2.75
N VAL A 48 5.36 3.19 -3.63
CA VAL A 48 4.21 2.29 -3.45
C VAL A 48 4.62 0.82 -3.55
N ARG A 49 5.52 0.48 -4.47
CA ARG A 49 6.09 -0.88 -4.56
C ARG A 49 6.74 -1.28 -3.24
N ASP A 50 7.62 -0.43 -2.70
CA ASP A 50 8.37 -0.72 -1.48
C ASP A 50 7.43 -0.81 -0.26
N PHE A 51 6.44 0.08 -0.17
CA PHE A 51 5.42 0.03 0.88
C PHE A 51 4.64 -1.29 0.86
N ILE A 52 4.15 -1.71 -0.31
CA ILE A 52 3.42 -2.97 -0.46
C ILE A 52 4.31 -4.18 -0.18
N ALA A 53 5.57 -4.16 -0.64
CA ALA A 53 6.54 -5.22 -0.40
C ALA A 53 6.92 -5.35 1.09
N GLY A 54 6.83 -4.27 1.86
CA GLY A 54 7.04 -4.26 3.31
C GLY A 54 5.86 -4.78 4.13
N MET A 55 4.71 -5.08 3.52
CA MET A 55 3.53 -5.57 4.24
C MET A 55 3.64 -7.06 4.56
N THR A 56 3.18 -7.46 5.75
CA THR A 56 2.82 -8.87 5.99
C THR A 56 1.53 -9.21 5.24
N ASP A 57 1.31 -10.48 4.92
CA ASP A 57 0.06 -10.95 4.28
C ASP A 57 -1.19 -10.48 5.03
N GLN A 58 -1.16 -10.58 6.37
CA GLN A 58 -2.29 -10.18 7.19
C GLN A 58 -2.53 -8.66 7.13
N TYR A 59 -1.46 -7.86 7.13
CA TYR A 59 -1.60 -6.41 7.00
C TYR A 59 -2.09 -6.02 5.62
N PHE A 60 -1.53 -6.61 4.55
CA PHE A 60 -1.96 -6.42 3.16
C PHE A 60 -3.45 -6.69 2.99
N LEU A 61 -3.94 -7.83 3.49
CA LEU A 61 -5.35 -8.20 3.39
C LEU A 61 -6.26 -7.22 4.15
N ARG A 62 -5.83 -6.67 5.30
CA ARG A 62 -6.59 -5.63 6.02
C ARG A 62 -6.75 -4.35 5.21
N GLN A 63 -5.83 -4.05 4.29
CA GLN A 63 -5.96 -2.89 3.40
C GLN A 63 -6.95 -3.10 2.25
N CYS A 64 -7.24 -4.37 1.90
CA CYS A 64 -8.22 -4.71 0.87
C CYS A 64 -9.67 -4.54 1.38
N PRO A 65 -10.64 -4.25 0.49
CA PRO A 65 -12.07 -4.30 0.81
C PRO A 65 -12.48 -5.65 1.40
N GLU A 66 -13.30 -5.64 2.45
CA GLU A 66 -13.68 -6.84 3.20
C GLU A 66 -14.27 -7.94 2.31
N ASN A 67 -15.12 -7.55 1.36
CA ASN A 67 -15.77 -8.44 0.40
C ASN A 67 -14.83 -9.06 -0.65
N MET A 68 -13.57 -8.61 -0.73
CA MET A 68 -12.57 -9.13 -1.67
C MET A 68 -11.46 -9.94 -0.96
N ARG A 69 -11.44 -9.96 0.36
CA ARG A 69 -10.44 -10.73 1.12
C ARG A 69 -10.69 -12.23 0.92
N PRO A 70 -9.65 -13.03 0.69
CA PRO A 70 -9.80 -14.47 0.62
C PRO A 70 -10.27 -15.00 1.98
N VAL A 71 -11.21 -15.92 1.97
CA VAL A 71 -11.62 -16.64 3.18
C VAL A 71 -10.49 -17.63 3.51
N PRO A 72 -10.00 -17.68 4.77
CA PRO A 72 -9.02 -18.68 5.17
C PRO A 72 -9.58 -20.08 4.86
N GLU A 73 -8.82 -20.90 4.11
CA GLU A 73 -9.12 -22.32 4.03
C GLU A 73 -8.92 -22.91 5.44
N ILE A 74 -10.02 -23.17 6.15
CA ILE A 74 -10.00 -23.97 7.36
C ILE A 74 -9.66 -25.39 6.91
N ARG A 75 -8.40 -25.79 7.05
CA ARG A 75 -7.96 -27.17 6.90
C ARG A 75 -8.15 -27.94 8.20
#